data_AF-A0A4S4CFM3-F1
#
_entry.id   AF-A0A4S4CFM3-F1
#
_cell.length_a   1.000
_cell.length_b   1.000
_cell.length_c   1.000
_cell.angle_alpha   90.00
_cell.angle_beta   90.00
_cell.angle_gamma   90.00
#
_symmetry.space_group_name_H-M   'P 1'
#
loop_
_entity.id
_entity.type
_entity.pdbx_description
1 polymer ?
#
loop_
_entity_poly.entity_id
_entity_poly.type
_entity_poly.pdbx_seq_one_letter_code
_entity_poly.pdbx_strand_id
1 'polypeptide(L)'
;MTCRDAILDAIRDLLRGREDPTFTPVEVAQFMRAQGTPYQELTIRGHLSHLMCADEPNPAGKHSQDLQRLGRGRYRLRDGHL
;
A
#
# COMPACT_ATOMS: atom_id res chain seq x y z
N MET A 1 3.15 -13.94 -8.12
CA MET A 1 3.14 -12.61 -7.49
C MET A 1 1.68 -12.23 -7.24
N THR A 2 1.31 -11.95 -5.99
CA THR A 2 -0.06 -11.51 -5.66
C THR A 2 -0.20 -9.99 -5.84
N CYS A 3 -1.43 -9.48 -5.87
CA CYS A 3 -1.69 -8.02 -5.86
C CYS A 3 -1.02 -7.35 -4.64
N ARG A 4 -1.04 -8.02 -3.48
CA ARG A 4 -0.38 -7.57 -2.25
C ARG A 4 1.13 -7.45 -2.44
N ASP A 5 1.78 -8.48 -2.97
CA ASP A 5 3.24 -8.48 -3.16
C ASP A 5 3.65 -7.36 -4.14
N ALA A 6 2.92 -7.23 -5.25
CA ALA A 6 3.16 -6.18 -6.24
C ALA A 6 3.01 -4.77 -5.65
N ILE A 7 2.03 -4.57 -4.75
CA ILE A 7 1.85 -3.30 -4.04
C ILE A 7 3.03 -3.02 -3.10
N LEU A 8 3.49 -4.03 -2.33
CA LEU A 8 4.60 -3.87 -1.40
C LEU A 8 5.91 -3.52 -2.13
N ASP A 9 6.20 -4.21 -3.23
CA ASP A 9 7.38 -3.93 -4.05
C ASP A 9 7.29 -2.53 -4.66
N ALA A 10 6.13 -2.14 -5.19
CA ALA A 10 5.90 -0.80 -5.73
C ALA A 10 6.08 0.30 -4.66
N ILE A 11 5.63 0.08 -3.42
CA ILE A 11 5.84 1.04 -2.33
C ILE A 11 7.33 1.17 -2.01
N ARG A 12 8.06 0.05 -1.89
CA ARG A 12 9.50 0.08 -1.60
C ARG A 12 10.28 0.83 -2.67
N ASP A 13 9.97 0.58 -3.93
CA ASP A 13 10.59 1.27 -5.06
C ASP A 13 10.22 2.76 -5.08
N LEU A 14 8.95 3.10 -4.83
CA LEU A 14 8.48 4.49 -4.75
C LEU A 14 9.16 5.30 -3.64
N LEU A 15 9.42 4.66 -2.49
CA LEU A 15 10.03 5.28 -1.33
C LEU A 15 11.57 5.26 -1.35
N ARG A 16 12.19 4.54 -2.29
CA ARG A 16 13.66 4.42 -2.37
C ARG A 16 14.30 5.80 -2.50
N GLY A 17 15.10 6.18 -1.52
CA GLY A 17 15.83 7.45 -1.50
C GLY A 17 15.01 8.67 -1.05
N ARG A 18 13.77 8.49 -0.58
CA ARG A 18 12.99 9.59 0.03
C ARG A 18 13.38 9.79 1.49
N GLU A 19 13.46 11.05 1.92
CA GLU A 19 13.66 11.40 3.33
C GLU A 19 12.39 11.14 4.18
N ASP A 20 11.21 11.28 3.56
CA ASP A 20 9.90 10.98 4.17
C ASP A 20 9.38 9.63 3.63
N PRO A 21 9.43 8.53 4.43
CA PRO A 21 9.00 7.20 4.02
C PRO A 21 7.47 7.02 4.10
N THR A 22 6.72 8.04 3.68
CA THR A 22 5.26 8.02 3.61
C THR A 22 4.74 8.14 2.19
N PHE A 23 3.54 7.62 1.97
CA PHE A 23 2.90 7.62 0.66
C PHE A 23 1.38 7.74 0.78
N THR A 24 0.75 8.05 -0.36
CA THR A 24 -0.71 8.02 -0.54
C THR A 24 -1.11 6.87 -1.46
N PRO A 25 -2.36 6.35 -1.36
CA PRO A 25 -2.83 5.31 -2.27
C PRO A 25 -2.84 5.73 -3.74
N VAL A 26 -2.99 7.03 -4.01
CA VAL A 26 -2.97 7.58 -5.36
C VAL A 26 -1.55 7.54 -5.94
N GLU A 27 -0.53 7.92 -5.18
CA GLU A 27 0.87 7.83 -5.64
C GLU A 27 1.25 6.39 -5.98
N VAL A 28 0.86 5.42 -5.13
CA VAL A 28 1.14 4.00 -5.40
C VAL A 28 0.43 3.52 -6.66
N ALA A 29 -0.86 3.85 -6.83
CA ALA A 29 -1.59 3.45 -8.02
C ALA A 29 -1.03 4.07 -9.31
N GLN A 30 -0.63 5.35 -9.27
CA GLN A 30 0.02 6.01 -10.40
C GLN A 30 1.38 5.38 -10.73
N PHE A 31 2.19 5.09 -9.71
CA PHE A 31 3.47 4.42 -9.89
C PHE A 31 3.30 3.02 -10.50
N MET A 32 2.40 2.21 -9.95
CA MET A 32 2.08 0.88 -10.48
C MET A 32 1.52 0.92 -11.90
N ARG A 33 0.74 1.95 -12.24
CA ARG A 33 0.26 2.16 -13.61
C ARG A 33 1.41 2.51 -14.57
N ALA A 34 2.34 3.37 -14.14
CA ALA A 34 3.52 3.72 -14.93
C ALA A 34 4.45 2.53 -15.18
N GLN A 35 4.50 1.57 -14.24
CA GLN A 35 5.21 0.30 -14.40
C GLN A 35 4.47 -0.73 -15.27
N GLY A 36 3.28 -0.42 -15.78
CA GLY A 36 2.52 -1.32 -16.65
C GLY A 36 1.87 -2.50 -15.92
N THR A 37 1.62 -2.40 -14.61
CA THR A 37 0.95 -3.48 -13.88
C THR A 37 -0.48 -3.73 -14.38
N PRO A 38 -1.00 -4.96 -14.31
CA PRO A 38 -2.33 -5.30 -14.79
C PRO A 38 -3.46 -4.91 -13.82
N TYR A 39 -3.13 -4.41 -12.62
CA TYR A 39 -4.09 -4.12 -11.58
C TYR A 39 -4.76 -2.77 -11.79
N GLN A 40 -6.09 -2.75 -11.65
CA GLN A 40 -6.87 -1.51 -11.76
C GLN A 40 -6.62 -0.62 -10.54
N GLU A 41 -6.62 0.70 -10.74
CA GLU A 41 -6.43 1.69 -9.66
C GLU A 41 -7.40 1.47 -8.49
N LEU A 42 -8.67 1.18 -8.79
CA LEU A 42 -9.69 0.93 -7.76
C LEU A 42 -9.33 -0.29 -6.91
N THR A 43 -8.80 -1.35 -7.53
CA THR A 43 -8.35 -2.57 -6.86
C THR A 43 -7.15 -2.27 -5.94
N ILE A 44 -6.17 -1.51 -6.44
CA ILE A 44 -4.98 -1.11 -5.67
C ILE A 44 -5.39 -0.30 -4.44
N ARG A 45 -6.25 0.72 -4.63
CA ARG A 45 -6.74 1.58 -3.55
C ARG A 45 -7.57 0.82 -2.52
N GLY A 46 -8.42 -0.10 -2.96
CA GLY A 46 -9.20 -0.97 -2.08
C GLY A 46 -8.31 -1.88 -1.23
N HIS A 47 -7.27 -2.46 -1.82
CA HIS A 47 -6.29 -3.27 -1.10
C HIS A 47 -5.56 -2.47 -0.02
N LEU A 48 -5.04 -1.28 -0.37
CA LEU A 48 -4.32 -0.41 0.55
C LEU A 48 -5.18 0.05 1.75
N SER A 49 -6.42 0.46 1.47
CA SER A 49 -7.29 1.04 2.50
C SER A 49 -7.93 -0.01 3.41
N HIS A 50 -8.40 -1.13 2.86
CA HIS A 50 -9.27 -2.07 3.59
C HIS A 50 -8.59 -3.39 3.97
N LEU A 51 -7.57 -3.84 3.22
CA LEU A 51 -6.97 -5.18 3.41
C LEU A 51 -5.58 -5.13 4.04
N MET A 52 -4.78 -4.11 3.69
CA MET A 52 -3.39 -3.98 4.12
C MET A 52 -3.20 -2.99 5.28
N CYS A 53 -4.26 -2.27 5.64
CA CYS A 53 -4.30 -1.37 6.79
C CYS A 53 -5.13 -2.01 7.90
N ALA A 54 -4.54 -2.14 9.10
CA ALA A 54 -5.16 -2.87 10.22
C ALA A 54 -6.14 -2.02 11.06
N ASP A 55 -6.32 -0.75 10.71
CA ASP A 55 -7.15 0.20 11.48
C ASP A 55 -8.66 0.11 11.13
N GLU A 56 -9.06 -0.78 10.22
CA GLU A 56 -10.47 -1.07 9.95
C GLU A 56 -10.96 -2.29 10.75
N PRO A 57 -12.10 -2.19 11.46
CA PRO A 57 -12.66 -3.32 12.19
C PRO A 57 -13.35 -4.31 11.23
N ASN A 58 -12.64 -5.34 10.78
CA ASN A 58 -13.26 -6.53 10.17
C ASN A 58 -13.14 -7.74 11.12
N PRO A 59 -14.26 -8.28 11.65
CA PRO A 59 -14.24 -9.44 12.54
C PRO A 59 -14.00 -10.79 11.82
N ALA A 60 -13.87 -10.83 10.48
CA ALA A 60 -13.90 -12.08 9.71
C ALA A 60 -12.61 -12.49 8.96
N GLY A 61 -11.53 -11.70 8.92
CA GLY A 61 -10.33 -12.23 8.24
C GLY A 61 -9.16 -11.28 7.99
N LYS A 62 -8.00 -11.69 8.49
CA LYS A 62 -6.62 -11.41 8.02
C LYS A 62 -6.42 -10.04 7.33
N HIS A 63 -6.47 -8.95 8.10
CA HIS A 63 -5.71 -7.75 7.70
C HIS A 63 -4.25 -8.14 7.68
N SER A 64 -3.58 -7.93 6.55
CA SER A 64 -2.12 -7.97 6.58
C SER A 64 -1.67 -6.69 7.28
N GLN A 65 -0.95 -6.84 8.39
CA GLN A 65 -0.43 -5.71 9.16
C GLN A 65 0.79 -5.11 8.45
N ASP A 66 0.67 -4.82 7.16
CA ASP A 66 1.79 -4.35 6.34
C ASP A 66 1.92 -2.83 6.44
N LEU A 67 0.78 -2.14 6.54
CA LEU A 67 0.70 -0.70 6.48
C LEU A 67 0.16 -0.12 7.79
N GLN A 68 0.57 1.11 8.06
CA GLN A 68 -0.01 1.94 9.09
C GLN A 68 -0.56 3.22 8.47
N ARG A 69 -1.81 3.57 8.79
CA ARG A 69 -2.39 4.85 8.41
C ARG A 69 -1.96 5.92 9.40
N LEU A 70 -1.38 6.99 8.90
CA LEU A 70 -0.91 8.13 9.70
C LEU A 70 -1.94 9.27 9.76
N GLY A 71 -3.04 9.13 9.03
CA GLY A 71 -4.09 10.14 8.90
C GLY A 71 -4.02 10.92 7.59
N ARG A 72 -5.10 11.62 7.24
CA ARG A 72 -5.24 12.42 5.99
C ARG A 72 -4.91 11.64 4.69
N GLY A 73 -5.12 10.33 4.69
CA GLY A 73 -4.81 9.48 3.54
C GLY A 73 -3.31 9.19 3.33
N ARG A 74 -2.47 9.47 4.33
CA ARG A 74 -1.05 9.09 4.34
C ARG A 74 -0.84 7.77 5.06
N TYR A 75 0.07 6.96 4.52
CA TYR A 75 0.40 5.63 4.97
C TYR A 75 1.92 5.47 5.04
N ARG A 76 2.38 4.49 5.82
CA ARG A 76 3.76 4.01 5.84
C ARG A 76 3.81 2.48 5.90
N LEU A 77 4.92 1.90 5.47
CA LEU A 77 5.25 0.49 5.75
C LEU A 77 5.49 0.33 7.25
N ARG A 78 5.03 -0.80 7.82
CA ARG A 78 5.42 -1.22 9.17
C ARG A 78 6.81 -1.88 9.13
N ASP A 79 7.53 -1.84 10.25
CA ASP A 79 8.97 -2.16 10.35
C ASP A 79 9.39 -3.55 9.83
N GLY A 80 8.44 -4.50 9.66
CA GLY A 80 8.71 -5.81 9.05
C GLY A 80 8.70 -5.85 7.52
N HIS A 81 8.45 -4.72 6.85
CA HIS A 81 8.30 -4.65 5.39
C HIS A 81 9.19 -3.60 4.70
N LEU A 82 10.00 -2.86 5.47
CA LEU A 82 11.00 -1.89 4.99
C LEU A 82 12.15 -2.57 4.25
#